data_AF-A0AAV4JKQ8-F1
#
_entry.id   AF-A0AAV4JKQ8-F1
#
_cell.length_a   1.000
_cell.length_b   1.000
_cell.length_c   1.000
_cell.angle_alpha   90.00
_cell.angle_beta   90.00
_cell.angle_gamma   90.00
#
_symmetry.space_group_name_H-M   'P 1'
#
loop_
_entity.id
_entity.type
_entity.pdbx_description
1 polymer ?
#
loop_
_entity_poly.entity_id
_entity_poly.type
_entity_poly.pdbx_seq_one_letter_code
_entity_poly.pdbx_strand_id
1 'polypeptide(L)'
;MVVLVASRSSSSSSSSSSSKSSFSIKVVVVVVAVVVVVAAVVVVIVVEVVVVVLVVVIVVVVVVEVVVEVVVVVIVIVVVEVVIVVEVVVIVVVVIVVHSSSSSSSSSSSSNSSTLVVEVVVELVVVVVVVVVVVVVVVIVVIVVVVIVLLVVEVVVVVVVVVVVVVVVVVVVVV
;
A
#
# COMPACT_ATOMS: atom_id res chain seq x y z
N MET A 1 19.32 -105.90 51.57
CA MET A 1 20.22 -105.10 50.72
C MET A 1 19.45 -103.87 50.29
N VAL A 2 19.83 -102.71 50.82
CA VAL A 2 19.27 -101.39 50.55
C VAL A 2 19.95 -100.84 49.31
N VAL A 3 19.19 -100.40 48.30
CA VAL A 3 19.66 -99.40 47.34
C VAL A 3 18.53 -98.41 47.09
N LEU A 4 18.65 -97.25 47.76
CA LEU A 4 18.09 -95.95 47.38
C LEU A 4 18.48 -95.62 45.92
N VAL A 5 17.72 -94.75 45.24
CA VAL A 5 18.23 -93.44 44.75
C VAL A 5 17.30 -92.82 43.68
N ALA A 6 17.03 -91.53 43.93
CA ALA A 6 16.68 -90.44 43.01
C ALA A 6 15.29 -90.37 42.37
N SER A 7 14.42 -89.65 43.09
CA SER A 7 13.60 -88.58 42.53
C SER A 7 14.44 -87.63 41.66
N ARG A 8 14.03 -87.40 40.41
CA ARG A 8 14.45 -86.23 39.62
C ARG A 8 13.25 -85.64 38.89
N SER A 9 12.60 -84.74 39.61
CA SER A 9 11.83 -83.61 39.08
C SER A 9 12.67 -82.83 38.06
N SER A 10 12.16 -82.71 36.84
CA SER A 10 12.64 -81.71 35.88
C SER A 10 11.46 -81.14 35.11
N SER A 11 10.82 -80.18 35.78
CA SER A 11 10.17 -79.02 35.19
C SER A 11 11.10 -78.34 34.18
N SER A 12 10.66 -78.23 32.92
CA SER A 12 11.24 -77.26 31.98
C SER A 12 10.14 -76.83 31.01
N SER A 13 9.31 -75.89 31.46
CA SER A 13 9.45 -74.47 31.13
C SER A 13 9.09 -74.21 29.67
N SER A 14 7.81 -73.94 29.48
CA SER A 14 7.23 -73.18 28.38
C SER A 14 8.00 -71.87 28.19
N SER A 15 9.04 -71.89 27.37
CA SER A 15 9.74 -70.70 26.90
C SER A 15 9.00 -70.15 25.69
N SER A 16 7.83 -69.56 25.96
CA SER A 16 7.16 -68.63 25.06
C SER A 16 8.05 -67.40 24.87
N SER A 17 8.95 -67.49 23.90
CA SER A 17 9.91 -66.46 23.54
C SER A 17 9.19 -65.27 22.91
N SER A 18 9.05 -64.27 23.77
CA SER A 18 8.62 -62.90 23.56
C SER A 18 9.53 -62.15 22.59
N SER A 19 9.44 -62.45 21.29
CA SER A 19 10.26 -61.81 20.25
C SER A 19 9.57 -60.64 19.52
N LYS A 20 8.49 -60.06 20.10
CA LYS A 20 7.62 -59.09 19.41
C LYS A 20 7.88 -57.60 19.69
N SER A 21 8.89 -57.20 20.48
CA SER A 21 9.03 -55.79 20.91
C SER A 21 9.91 -54.89 20.04
N SER A 22 10.77 -55.43 19.17
CA SER A 22 11.73 -54.60 18.41
C SER A 22 11.12 -53.88 17.19
N PHE A 23 10.05 -54.42 16.62
CA PHE A 23 9.35 -53.79 15.49
C PHE A 23 8.59 -52.52 15.91
N SER A 24 8.03 -52.49 17.12
CA SER A 24 7.28 -51.33 17.60
C SER A 24 8.15 -50.09 17.76
N ILE A 25 9.40 -50.24 18.24
CA ILE A 25 10.29 -49.10 18.47
C ILE A 25 10.74 -48.47 17.13
N LYS A 26 11.10 -49.30 16.14
CA LYS A 26 11.51 -48.80 14.81
C LYS A 26 10.39 -48.04 14.11
N VAL A 27 9.15 -48.55 14.19
CA VAL A 27 7.98 -47.87 13.62
C VAL A 27 7.76 -46.52 14.31
N VAL A 28 7.83 -46.46 15.64
CA VAL A 28 7.68 -45.19 16.38
C VAL A 28 8.75 -44.18 15.97
N VAL A 29 10.02 -44.58 15.86
CA VAL A 29 11.09 -43.68 15.42
C VAL A 29 10.84 -43.13 14.02
N VAL A 30 10.40 -43.97 13.09
CA VAL A 30 10.05 -43.53 11.72
C VAL A 30 8.89 -42.55 11.74
N VAL A 31 7.82 -42.82 12.51
CA VAL A 31 6.68 -41.92 12.63
C VAL A 31 7.11 -40.57 13.20
N VAL A 32 7.91 -40.56 14.28
CA VAL A 32 8.43 -39.31 14.87
C VAL A 32 9.29 -38.55 13.87
N ALA A 33 10.18 -39.22 13.14
CA ALA A 33 11.00 -38.59 12.12
C ALA A 33 10.16 -37.95 11.01
N VAL A 34 9.12 -38.64 10.53
CA VAL A 34 8.18 -38.09 9.54
C VAL A 34 7.47 -36.86 10.08
N VAL A 35 6.95 -36.91 11.32
CA VAL A 35 6.29 -35.75 11.95
C VAL A 35 7.23 -34.56 12.07
N VAL A 36 8.49 -34.77 12.44
CA VAL A 36 9.49 -33.70 12.53
C VAL A 36 9.78 -33.09 11.16
N VAL A 37 9.93 -33.91 10.11
CA VAL A 37 10.12 -33.42 8.74
C VAL A 37 8.93 -32.62 8.27
N VAL A 38 7.71 -33.12 8.49
CA VAL A 38 6.47 -32.41 8.15
C VAL A 38 6.39 -31.07 8.88
N ALA A 39 6.64 -31.04 10.18
CA ALA A 39 6.66 -29.81 10.96
C ALA A 39 7.69 -28.81 10.42
N ALA A 40 8.90 -29.27 10.06
CA ALA A 40 9.92 -28.41 9.46
C ALA A 40 9.47 -27.81 8.12
N VAL A 41 8.82 -28.60 7.26
CA VAL A 41 8.26 -28.11 5.98
C VAL A 41 7.20 -27.05 6.22
N VAL A 42 6.28 -27.27 7.16
CA VAL A 42 5.25 -26.28 7.53
C VAL A 42 5.88 -24.98 8.00
N VAL A 43 6.91 -25.04 8.84
CA VAL A 43 7.63 -23.83 9.31
C VAL A 43 8.24 -23.07 8.15
N VAL A 44 8.88 -23.75 7.19
CA VAL A 44 9.47 -23.09 6.01
C VAL A 44 8.40 -22.39 5.19
N ILE A 45 7.25 -23.02 4.95
CA ILE A 45 6.14 -22.43 4.20
C ILE A 45 5.59 -21.19 4.92
N VAL A 46 5.42 -21.27 6.25
CA VAL A 46 4.96 -20.12 7.04
C VAL A 46 5.96 -18.96 6.94
N VAL A 47 7.27 -19.23 7.03
CA VAL A 47 8.29 -18.20 6.89
C VAL A 47 8.24 -17.56 5.50
N GLU A 48 8.13 -18.35 4.44
CA GLU A 48 8.03 -17.83 3.06
C GLU A 48 6.80 -16.93 2.91
N VAL A 49 5.65 -17.36 3.42
CA VAL A 49 4.42 -16.56 3.43
C VAL A 49 4.61 -15.24 4.18
N VAL A 50 5.24 -15.25 5.35
CA VAL A 50 5.54 -14.03 6.11
C VAL A 50 6.43 -13.09 5.32
N VAL A 51 7.46 -13.60 4.65
CA VAL A 51 8.34 -12.79 3.80
C VAL A 51 7.55 -12.16 2.65
N VAL A 52 6.69 -12.90 1.97
CA VAL A 52 5.84 -12.36 0.90
C VAL A 52 4.95 -11.24 1.43
N VAL A 53 4.30 -11.44 2.58
CA VAL A 53 3.46 -10.40 3.21
C VAL A 53 4.29 -9.16 3.54
N LEU A 54 5.49 -9.31 4.11
CA LEU A 54 6.36 -8.18 4.41
C LEU A 54 6.77 -7.42 3.15
N VAL A 55 7.13 -8.12 2.08
CA VAL A 55 7.46 -7.49 0.79
C VAL A 55 6.28 -6.69 0.26
N VAL A 56 5.07 -7.25 0.30
CA VAL A 56 3.84 -6.55 -0.14
C VAL A 56 3.62 -5.29 0.70
N VAL A 57 3.76 -5.36 2.02
CA VAL A 57 3.63 -4.19 2.91
C VAL A 57 4.67 -3.12 2.55
N ILE A 58 5.93 -3.49 2.33
CA ILE A 58 6.97 -2.54 1.94
C ILE A 58 6.62 -1.85 0.62
N VAL A 59 6.19 -2.62 -0.39
CA VAL A 59 5.77 -2.06 -1.69
C VAL A 59 4.63 -1.06 -1.51
N VAL A 60 3.63 -1.38 -0.68
CA VAL A 60 2.50 -0.49 -0.41
C VAL A 60 2.96 0.81 0.25
N VAL A 61 3.84 0.73 1.26
CA VAL A 61 4.39 1.90 1.93
C VAL A 61 5.12 2.80 0.94
N VAL A 62 5.97 2.24 0.08
CA VAL A 62 6.70 3.00 -0.95
C VAL A 62 5.73 3.64 -1.93
N VAL A 63 4.69 2.94 -2.37
CA VAL A 63 3.68 3.52 -3.28
C VAL A 63 2.95 4.68 -2.62
N VAL A 64 2.55 4.54 -1.36
CA VAL A 64 1.88 5.61 -0.61
C VAL A 64 2.81 6.83 -0.47
N GLU A 65 4.07 6.62 -0.13
CA GLU A 65 5.07 7.69 -0.01
C GLU A 65 5.22 8.47 -1.34
N VAL A 66 5.42 7.75 -2.45
CA VAL A 66 5.53 8.38 -3.78
C VAL A 66 4.26 9.14 -4.15
N VAL A 67 3.07 8.61 -3.84
CA VAL A 67 1.80 9.30 -4.10
C VAL A 67 1.71 10.60 -3.29
N VAL A 68 2.13 10.59 -2.02
CA VAL A 68 2.15 11.79 -1.18
C VAL A 68 3.12 12.83 -1.73
N GLU A 69 4.32 12.44 -2.15
CA GLU A 69 5.28 13.35 -2.76
C GLU A 69 4.72 13.99 -4.03
N VAL A 70 4.10 13.21 -4.92
CA VAL A 70 3.48 13.71 -6.16
C VAL A 70 2.37 14.71 -5.83
N VAL A 71 1.52 14.43 -4.83
CA VAL A 71 0.47 15.36 -4.39
C VAL A 71 1.07 16.67 -3.91
N VAL A 72 2.11 16.61 -3.08
CA VAL A 72 2.77 17.81 -2.56
C VAL A 72 3.37 18.64 -3.70
N VAL A 73 4.06 18.01 -4.64
CA VAL A 73 4.63 18.69 -5.80
C VAL A 73 3.54 19.38 -6.64
N VAL A 74 2.42 18.70 -6.89
CA VAL A 74 1.31 19.30 -7.65
C VAL A 74 0.71 20.49 -6.90
N ILE A 75 0.51 20.38 -5.58
CA ILE A 75 0.02 21.50 -4.77
C ILE A 75 0.99 22.68 -4.85
N VAL A 76 2.30 22.45 -4.74
CA VAL A 76 3.31 23.50 -4.84
C VAL A 76 3.26 24.19 -6.20
N ILE A 77 3.19 23.43 -7.29
CA ILE A 77 3.07 23.98 -8.66
C ILE A 77 1.83 24.87 -8.77
N VAL A 78 0.69 24.39 -8.29
CA VAL A 78 -0.57 25.15 -8.30
C VAL A 78 -0.45 26.44 -7.51
N VAL A 79 0.15 26.40 -6.31
CA VAL A 79 0.35 27.61 -5.50
C VAL A 79 1.24 28.61 -6.23
N VAL A 80 2.31 28.15 -6.87
CA VAL A 80 3.21 29.01 -7.66
C VAL A 80 2.46 29.66 -8.82
N GLU A 81 1.66 28.91 -9.57
CA GLU A 81 0.85 29.45 -10.67
C GLU A 81 -0.14 30.51 -10.17
N VAL A 82 -0.84 30.25 -9.06
CA VAL A 82 -1.79 31.22 -8.47
C VAL A 82 -1.07 32.49 -8.04
N VAL A 83 0.12 32.39 -7.41
CA VAL A 83 0.90 33.56 -6.99
C VAL A 83 1.32 34.40 -8.21
N ILE A 84 1.79 33.76 -9.28
CA ILE A 84 2.17 34.46 -10.52
C ILE A 84 0.97 35.20 -11.11
N VAL A 85 -0.20 34.54 -11.19
CA VAL A 85 -1.42 35.18 -11.71
C VAL A 85 -1.79 36.39 -10.85
N VAL A 86 -1.74 36.28 -9.53
CA VAL A 86 -2.05 37.38 -8.62
C VAL A 86 -1.07 38.55 -8.81
N GLU A 87 0.25 38.30 -8.92
CA GLU A 87 1.23 39.35 -9.19
C GLU A 87 0.95 40.07 -10.51
N VAL A 88 0.66 39.33 -11.59
CA VAL A 88 0.33 39.92 -12.89
C VAL A 88 -0.90 40.83 -12.77
N VAL A 89 -1.94 40.39 -12.07
CA VAL A 89 -3.14 41.20 -11.84
C VAL A 89 -2.82 42.48 -11.09
N VAL A 90 -2.04 42.39 -10.00
CA VAL A 90 -1.63 43.56 -9.22
C VAL A 90 -0.85 44.54 -10.09
N ILE A 91 0.10 44.06 -10.88
CA ILE A 91 0.89 44.91 -11.80
C ILE A 91 -0.04 45.61 -12.79
N VAL A 92 -0.98 44.90 -13.42
CA VAL A 92 -1.88 45.53 -14.38
C VAL A 92 -2.79 46.57 -13.72
N VAL A 93 -3.34 46.28 -12.54
CA VAL A 93 -4.13 47.24 -11.77
C VAL A 93 -3.30 48.50 -11.45
N VAL A 94 -2.06 48.33 -10.98
CA VAL A 94 -1.16 49.46 -10.68
C VAL A 94 -0.90 50.30 -11.94
N VAL A 95 -0.60 49.66 -13.08
CA VAL A 95 -0.38 50.35 -14.35
C VAL A 95 -1.60 51.17 -14.76
N ILE A 96 -2.81 50.60 -14.64
CA ILE A 96 -4.06 51.31 -14.96
C ILE A 96 -4.27 52.52 -14.04
N VAL A 97 -4.02 52.37 -12.74
CA VAL A 97 -4.17 53.46 -11.75
C VAL A 97 -3.17 54.59 -12.00
N VAL A 98 -1.90 54.25 -12.26
CA VAL A 98 -0.84 55.23 -12.53
C VAL A 98 -1.14 56.01 -13.80
N HIS A 99 -1.55 55.33 -14.88
CA HIS A 99 -1.86 55.99 -16.14
C HIS A 99 -3.09 56.91 -16.02
N SER A 100 -4.10 56.51 -15.23
CA SER A 100 -5.30 57.33 -14.97
C SER A 100 -4.99 58.62 -14.22
N SER A 101 -3.91 58.66 -13.44
CA SER A 101 -3.53 59.82 -12.61
C SER A 101 -2.83 60.93 -13.40
N SER A 102 -2.36 60.67 -14.62
CA SER A 102 -1.52 61.60 -15.39
C SER A 102 -2.31 62.58 -16.27
N SER A 103 -3.64 62.46 -16.38
CA SER A 103 -4.49 63.26 -17.29
C SER A 103 -5.10 64.52 -16.66
N SER A 104 -4.40 65.16 -15.73
CA SER A 104 -4.89 66.38 -15.06
C SER A 104 -4.34 67.63 -15.74
N SER A 105 -4.67 67.89 -17.01
CA SER A 105 -4.46 69.19 -17.64
C SER A 105 -5.22 69.31 -18.97
N SER A 106 -6.16 70.26 -18.99
CA SER A 106 -6.63 70.99 -20.18
C SER A 106 -7.75 70.38 -21.03
N SER A 107 -8.96 70.88 -20.75
CA SER A 107 -9.90 71.41 -21.76
C SER A 107 -10.65 70.44 -22.68
N SER A 108 -11.92 70.22 -22.32
CA SER A 108 -13.08 70.23 -23.20
C SER A 108 -13.21 69.16 -24.30
N SER A 109 -14.21 68.30 -24.10
CA SER A 109 -14.95 67.57 -25.14
C SER A 109 -14.34 66.28 -25.70
N SER A 110 -14.51 65.15 -24.99
CA SER A 110 -14.67 63.81 -25.60
C SER A 110 -14.96 62.73 -24.54
N SER A 111 -16.21 62.32 -24.43
CA SER A 111 -16.76 61.48 -23.34
C SER A 111 -16.57 59.96 -23.51
N ASN A 112 -15.66 59.49 -24.37
CA ASN A 112 -15.57 58.08 -24.77
C ASN A 112 -14.37 57.31 -24.21
N SER A 113 -13.40 57.99 -23.59
CA SER A 113 -12.12 57.37 -23.20
C SER A 113 -12.24 56.51 -21.92
N SER A 114 -13.17 56.86 -21.03
CA SER A 114 -13.34 56.18 -19.74
C SER A 114 -14.02 54.82 -19.84
N THR A 115 -14.82 54.56 -20.89
CA THR A 115 -15.48 53.26 -21.07
C THR A 115 -14.51 52.16 -21.48
N LEU A 116 -13.48 52.48 -22.27
CA LEU A 116 -12.49 51.51 -22.73
C LEU A 116 -11.63 50.96 -21.59
N VAL A 117 -11.27 51.80 -20.61
CA VAL A 117 -10.49 51.35 -19.44
C VAL A 117 -11.29 50.37 -18.59
N VAL A 118 -12.58 50.65 -18.37
CA VAL A 118 -13.48 49.76 -17.62
C VAL A 118 -13.64 48.43 -18.35
N GLU A 119 -13.81 48.44 -19.66
CA GLU A 119 -13.94 47.23 -20.47
C GLU A 119 -12.68 46.34 -20.37
N VAL A 120 -11.49 46.91 -20.49
CA VAL A 120 -10.21 46.18 -20.34
C VAL A 120 -10.06 45.61 -18.93
N VAL A 121 -10.41 46.36 -17.89
CA VAL A 121 -10.37 45.86 -16.51
C VAL A 121 -11.31 44.68 -16.34
N VAL A 122 -12.55 44.77 -16.85
CA VAL A 122 -13.54 43.69 -16.75
C VAL A 122 -13.06 42.45 -17.49
N GLU A 123 -12.54 42.59 -18.71
CA GLU A 123 -12.01 41.47 -19.47
C GLU A 123 -10.86 40.78 -18.72
N LEU A 124 -9.94 41.56 -18.15
CA LEU A 124 -8.83 41.02 -17.37
C LEU A 124 -9.32 40.27 -16.13
N VAL A 125 -10.27 40.83 -15.38
CA VAL A 125 -10.87 40.15 -14.23
C VAL A 125 -11.52 38.84 -14.65
N VAL A 126 -12.23 38.81 -15.78
CA VAL A 126 -12.83 37.57 -16.31
C VAL A 126 -11.74 36.55 -16.64
N VAL A 127 -10.66 36.94 -17.31
CA VAL A 127 -9.53 36.04 -17.62
C VAL A 127 -8.95 35.45 -16.34
N VAL A 128 -8.74 36.25 -15.30
CA VAL A 128 -8.21 35.80 -14.01
C VAL A 128 -9.15 34.80 -13.35
N VAL A 129 -10.45 35.10 -13.32
CA VAL A 129 -11.46 34.19 -12.76
C VAL A 129 -11.44 32.86 -13.51
N VAL A 130 -11.37 32.88 -14.85
CA VAL A 130 -11.28 31.67 -15.66
C VAL A 130 -10.02 30.88 -15.32
N VAL A 131 -8.86 31.53 -15.21
CA VAL A 131 -7.60 30.86 -14.84
C VAL A 131 -7.71 30.21 -13.46
N VAL A 132 -8.24 30.93 -12.45
CA VAL A 132 -8.45 30.38 -11.10
C VAL A 132 -9.39 29.17 -11.14
N VAL A 133 -10.49 29.22 -11.89
CA VAL A 133 -11.41 28.10 -12.04
C VAL A 133 -10.71 26.90 -12.68
N VAL A 134 -9.93 27.10 -13.74
CA VAL A 134 -9.17 26.02 -14.39
C VAL A 134 -8.20 25.37 -13.41
N VAL A 135 -7.45 26.18 -12.64
CA VAL A 135 -6.53 25.68 -11.61
C VAL A 135 -7.26 24.85 -10.56
N VAL A 136 -8.40 25.32 -10.06
CA VAL A 136 -9.23 24.57 -9.10
C VAL A 136 -9.69 23.24 -9.69
N VAL A 137 -10.14 23.22 -10.95
CA VAL A 137 -10.54 21.98 -11.62
C VAL A 137 -9.36 21.01 -11.73
N VAL A 138 -8.17 21.48 -12.10
CA VAL A 138 -6.96 20.64 -12.17
C VAL A 138 -6.64 20.03 -10.81
N VAL A 139 -6.68 20.81 -9.73
CA VAL A 139 -6.48 20.31 -8.37
C VAL A 139 -7.48 19.21 -8.02
N ILE A 140 -8.77 19.44 -8.30
CA ILE A 140 -9.81 18.44 -8.02
C ILE A 140 -9.54 17.15 -8.80
N VAL A 141 -9.19 17.25 -10.09
CA VAL A 141 -8.86 16.07 -10.91
C VAL A 141 -7.67 15.31 -10.32
N VAL A 142 -6.61 15.99 -9.90
CA VAL A 142 -5.44 15.37 -9.29
C VAL A 142 -5.82 14.64 -7.99
N ILE A 143 -6.61 15.27 -7.12
CA ILE A 143 -7.10 14.65 -5.89
C ILE A 143 -7.90 13.38 -6.21
N VAL A 144 -8.79 13.44 -7.20
CA VAL A 144 -9.60 12.28 -7.62
C VAL A 144 -8.71 11.14 -8.12
N VAL A 145 -7.71 11.44 -8.96
CA VAL A 145 -6.76 10.42 -9.45
C VAL A 145 -6.01 9.78 -8.29
N VAL A 146 -5.54 10.57 -7.33
CA VAL A 146 -4.84 10.08 -6.13
C VAL A 146 -5.72 9.15 -5.31
N VAL A 147 -6.98 9.53 -5.07
CA VAL A 147 -7.95 8.70 -4.36
C VAL A 147 -8.18 7.37 -5.08
N ILE A 148 -8.32 7.39 -6.42
CA ILE A 148 -8.47 6.18 -7.22
C ILE A 148 -7.24 5.27 -7.08
N VAL A 149 -6.02 5.83 -7.18
CA VAL A 149 -4.79 5.05 -7.03
C VAL A 149 -4.71 4.40 -5.65
N LEU A 150 -5.02 5.15 -4.58
CA LEU A 150 -5.03 4.61 -3.22
C LEU A 150 -6.05 3.47 -3.06
N LEU A 151 -7.25 3.63 -3.60
CA LEU A 151 -8.29 2.59 -3.56
C LEU A 151 -7.81 1.32 -4.30
N VAL A 152 -7.23 1.46 -5.49
CA VAL A 152 -6.69 0.33 -6.26
C VAL A 152 -5.60 -0.39 -5.47
N VAL A 153 -4.68 0.35 -4.84
CA VAL A 153 -3.62 -0.23 -4.02
C VAL A 153 -4.22 -1.02 -2.85
N GLU A 154 -5.19 -0.46 -2.13
CA GLU A 154 -5.87 -1.13 -1.03
C GLU A 154 -6.53 -2.45 -1.49
N VAL A 155 -7.26 -2.41 -2.62
CA VAL A 155 -7.89 -3.62 -3.20
C VAL A 155 -6.85 -4.68 -3.55
N VAL A 156 -5.73 -4.29 -4.17
CA VAL A 156 -4.65 -5.23 -4.51
C VAL A 156 -4.09 -5.88 -3.25
N VAL A 157 -3.87 -5.11 -2.18
CA VAL A 157 -3.39 -5.64 -0.89
C VAL A 157 -4.36 -6.65 -0.32
N VAL A 158 -5.65 -6.32 -0.27
CA VAL A 158 -6.69 -7.23 0.22
C VAL A 158 -6.70 -8.52 -0.58
N VAL A 159 -6.65 -8.44 -1.92
CA VAL A 159 -6.61 -9.63 -2.78
C VAL A 159 -5.39 -10.49 -2.49
N VAL A 160 -4.19 -9.89 -2.37
CA VAL A 160 -2.96 -10.63 -2.07
C VAL A 160 -3.06 -11.32 -0.71
N VAL A 161 -3.53 -10.63 0.32
CA VAL A 161 -3.73 -11.20 1.66
C VAL A 161 -4.71 -12.37 1.61
N VAL A 162 -5.84 -12.24 0.92
CA VAL A 162 -6.82 -13.32 0.76
C VAL A 162 -6.20 -14.53 0.06
N VAL A 163 -5.46 -14.32 -1.04
CA VAL A 163 -4.78 -15.41 -1.77
C VAL A 163 -3.79 -16.12 -0.85
N VAL A 164 -2.98 -15.38 -0.12
CA VAL A 164 -2.01 -15.94 0.83
C VAL A 164 -2.71 -16.77 1.91
N VAL A 165 -3.79 -16.26 2.51
CA VAL A 165 -4.56 -16.98 3.52
C VAL A 165 -5.13 -18.28 2.95
N VAL A 166 -5.70 -18.24 1.73
CA VAL A 166 -6.24 -19.44 1.07
C VAL A 166 -5.13 -20.47 0.85
N VAL A 167 -3.95 -20.06 0.37
CA VAL A 167 -2.81 -20.96 0.16
C VAL A 167 -2.38 -21.60 1.47
N VAL A 168 -2.25 -20.83 2.55
CA VAL A 168 -1.89 -21.34 3.88
C VAL A 168 -2.92 -22.36 4.36
N VAL A 169 -4.21 -22.06 4.25
CA VAL A 169 -5.28 -22.98 4.66
C VAL A 169 -5.22 -24.28 3.86
N VAL A 170 -5.03 -24.20 2.54
CA VAL A 170 -4.91 -25.39 1.68
C VAL A 170 -3.71 -26.24 2.09
N VAL A 171 -2.55 -25.63 2.32
CA VAL A 171 -1.35 -26.36 2.77
C VAL A 171 -1.61 -27.05 4.11
N VAL A 172 -2.20 -26.35 5.09
CA VAL A 172 -2.49 -26.90 6.42
C VAL A 172 -3.50 -28.05 6.37
N VAL A 173 -4.45 -28.04 5.43
CA VAL A 173 -5.44 -29.10 5.27
C VAL A 173 -4.88 -30.33 4.55
N VAL A 174 -3.93 -30.13 3.62
CA VAL A 174 -3.34 -31.20 2.80
C VAL A 174 -2.23 -31.95 3.54
N VAL A 175 -1.51 -31.26 4.43
CA VAL A 175 -0.39 -31.80 5.21
C VAL A 175 -0.88 -32.50 6.47
#